data_AF-A0A2H0Q6J0-F1
#
_entry.id   AF-A0A2H0Q6J0-F1
#
_cell.length_a   1.000
_cell.length_b   1.000
_cell.length_c   1.000
_cell.angle_alpha   90.00
_cell.angle_beta   90.00
_cell.angle_gamma   90.00
#
_symmetry.space_group_name_H-M   'P 1'
#
loop_
_entity.id
_entity.type
_entity.pdbx_description
1 polymer ?
#
loop_
_entity_poly.entity_id
_entity_poly.type
_entity_poly.pdbx_seq_one_letter_code
_entity_poly.pdbx_strand_id
1 'polypeptide(L)'
;MNTFKGHILLQRIFDIGAEIDLAKAASLLSANGLAEQFKLRRSSRNIIIDEAPLSISLGDWEHEHLGKVLSIQTLGKLWVFGAFSLTFKISIDEETPIDQIKALANYLENEDEISIIAVEKAQQVIADMSAAIKQPGIWNQFEDYIIYMRDPKGAQTPQELLESDHFFQLLLTETEVQLSNQMKDAIRANFFQYSKDDYVVIDWNAAYICATAADAQDMADVAEFALCQVLEMRYYDEMLDKKLGNLYKSIQGSKPSIFSNSYSHHAHDAALIYIEISEVIEKIENTLKVIGDFYYAKIFRAASERFRVKDWQASVDQKLKNLADVSSLFQAETNEKRNQLMEAIIIILIAIEVVPLLWDKFSPYFLK
;
A
#
# COMPACT_ATOMS: atom_id res chain seq x y z
N MET A 1 15.49 -13.01 26.84
CA MET A 1 16.00 -11.72 26.37
C MET A 1 15.97 -10.72 27.48
N ASN A 2 17.12 -10.43 28.06
CA ASN A 2 17.22 -9.50 29.19
C ASN A 2 17.81 -8.14 28.77
N THR A 3 18.54 -8.11 27.64
CA THR A 3 19.14 -6.90 27.09
C THR A 3 19.02 -6.89 25.58
N PHE A 4 19.14 -5.70 24.98
CA PHE A 4 19.19 -5.49 23.55
C PHE A 4 20.34 -4.55 23.20
N LYS A 5 21.01 -4.84 22.08
CA LYS A 5 22.03 -4.03 21.44
C LYS A 5 21.88 -4.22 19.94
N GLY A 6 21.93 -3.14 19.18
CA GLY A 6 21.72 -3.17 17.73
C GLY A 6 21.03 -1.91 17.23
N HIS A 7 20.07 -2.08 16.33
CA HIS A 7 19.30 -0.97 15.77
C HIS A 7 17.81 -1.20 15.92
N ILE A 8 17.06 -0.12 16.09
CA ILE A 8 15.60 -0.11 15.98
C ILE A 8 15.28 0.71 14.74
N LEU A 9 14.59 0.11 13.77
CA LEU A 9 14.04 0.82 12.62
C LEU A 9 12.59 1.14 12.92
N LEU A 10 12.26 2.42 13.01
CA LEU A 10 10.88 2.88 13.04
C LEU A 10 10.50 3.35 11.65
N GLN A 11 9.54 2.67 11.04
CA GLN A 11 9.07 2.96 9.69
C GLN A 11 7.76 3.75 9.73
N ARG A 12 7.63 4.70 8.79
CA ARG A 12 6.42 5.45 8.48
C ARG A 12 6.30 5.49 6.96
N ILE A 13 5.26 4.88 6.40
CA ILE A 13 5.06 4.81 4.95
C ILE A 13 3.85 5.64 4.56
N PHE A 14 4.04 6.54 3.61
CA PHE A 14 3.04 7.49 3.12
C PHE A 14 2.72 7.22 1.66
N ASP A 15 1.45 7.37 1.27
CA ASP A 15 1.07 7.54 -0.13
C ASP A 15 1.25 9.02 -0.45
N ILE A 16 2.05 9.32 -1.48
CA ILE A 16 2.40 10.70 -1.84
C ILE A 16 1.93 11.11 -3.24
N GLY A 17 1.15 10.26 -3.91
CA GLY A 17 0.65 10.46 -5.27
C GLY A 17 0.61 9.16 -6.06
N ALA A 18 0.12 9.19 -7.30
CA ALA A 18 -0.16 7.97 -8.08
C ALA A 18 1.10 7.29 -8.65
N GLU A 19 2.06 8.06 -9.16
CA GLU A 19 3.28 7.51 -9.78
C GLU A 19 4.44 8.48 -9.60
N ILE A 20 5.63 7.94 -9.37
CA ILE A 20 6.86 8.72 -9.21
C ILE A 20 7.80 8.40 -10.37
N ASP A 21 8.16 9.43 -11.14
CA ASP A 21 9.30 9.36 -12.06
C ASP A 21 10.58 9.38 -11.23
N LEU A 22 11.09 8.18 -10.89
CA LEU A 22 12.25 8.01 -10.02
C LEU A 22 13.52 8.67 -10.59
N ALA A 23 13.67 8.70 -11.92
CA ALA A 23 14.82 9.34 -12.56
C ALA A 23 14.76 10.86 -12.41
N LYS A 24 13.59 11.45 -12.62
CA LYS A 24 13.36 12.88 -12.41
C LYS A 24 13.45 13.26 -10.93
N ALA A 25 12.89 12.46 -10.03
CA ALA A 25 13.01 12.65 -8.58
C ALA A 25 14.48 12.65 -8.14
N ALA A 26 15.28 11.69 -8.63
CA ALA A 26 16.71 11.65 -8.35
C ALA A 26 17.42 12.93 -8.83
N SER A 27 17.11 13.41 -10.03
CA SER A 27 17.69 14.65 -10.57
C SER A 27 17.33 15.88 -9.73
N LEU A 28 16.09 15.97 -9.22
CA LEU A 28 15.62 17.09 -8.41
C LEU A 28 16.27 17.06 -7.02
N LEU A 29 16.32 15.90 -6.37
CA LEU A 29 16.86 15.76 -5.01
C LEU A 29 18.40 15.85 -4.97
N SER A 30 19.08 15.50 -6.06
CA SER A 30 20.53 15.68 -6.20
C SER A 30 20.93 17.17 -6.20
N ALA A 31 20.06 18.05 -6.69
CA ALA A 31 20.32 19.48 -6.72
C ALA A 31 20.36 20.12 -5.32
N ASN A 32 19.68 19.51 -4.34
CA ASN A 32 19.61 19.97 -2.95
C ASN A 32 20.65 19.30 -2.03
N GLY A 33 21.52 18.41 -2.54
CA GLY A 33 22.52 17.69 -1.73
C GLY A 33 21.94 16.63 -0.78
N LEU A 34 20.64 16.31 -0.91
CA LEU A 34 19.91 15.34 -0.07
C LEU A 34 19.92 13.91 -0.66
N ALA A 35 20.28 13.77 -1.93
CA ALA A 35 20.33 12.47 -2.60
C ALA A 35 21.76 11.91 -2.60
N GLU A 36 22.00 10.89 -1.78
CA GLU A 36 22.95 9.85 -2.18
C GLU A 36 22.19 8.88 -3.09
N GLN A 37 22.79 8.48 -4.22
CA GLN A 37 22.21 7.40 -5.04
C GLN A 37 21.93 6.20 -4.15
N PHE A 38 20.71 5.66 -4.22
CA PHE A 38 20.44 4.33 -3.71
C PHE A 38 21.45 3.36 -4.30
N LYS A 39 22.28 2.81 -3.43
CA LYS A 39 23.06 1.64 -3.74
C LYS A 39 22.44 0.51 -2.95
N LEU A 40 21.59 -0.27 -3.62
CA LEU A 40 21.48 -1.69 -3.34
C LEU A 40 22.91 -2.23 -3.38
N ARG A 41 23.58 -2.29 -2.22
CA ARG A 41 25.01 -2.67 -2.10
C ARG A 41 25.24 -4.09 -2.60
N ARG A 42 24.18 -4.90 -2.58
CA ARG A 42 23.96 -5.95 -3.55
C ARG A 42 22.80 -5.50 -4.41
N SER A 43 22.97 -5.38 -5.73
CA SER A 43 21.99 -6.05 -6.59
C SER A 43 21.98 -7.48 -6.05
N SER A 44 21.04 -7.77 -5.14
CA SER A 44 20.93 -9.12 -4.60
C SER A 44 20.67 -9.94 -5.85
N ARG A 45 21.50 -10.96 -6.09
CA ARG A 45 21.35 -11.86 -7.24
C ARG A 45 20.01 -12.63 -7.20
N ASN A 46 19.09 -12.23 -6.33
CA ASN A 46 18.05 -13.02 -5.69
C ASN A 46 16.75 -12.21 -5.43
N ILE A 47 16.67 -10.90 -5.67
CA ILE A 47 15.39 -10.16 -5.73
C ILE A 47 15.46 -9.26 -6.97
N ILE A 48 14.58 -9.49 -7.94
CA ILE A 48 14.47 -8.64 -9.14
C ILE A 48 13.26 -7.74 -8.92
N ILE A 49 13.53 -6.47 -8.59
CA ILE A 49 12.56 -5.39 -8.64
C ILE A 49 12.68 -4.79 -10.03
N ASP A 50 11.59 -4.76 -10.80
CA ASP A 50 11.59 -4.24 -12.18
C ASP A 50 12.07 -2.78 -12.21
N GLU A 51 11.62 -1.97 -11.24
CA GLU A 51 12.09 -0.59 -11.00
C GLU A 51 12.50 -0.41 -9.54
N ALA A 52 13.81 -0.47 -9.26
CA ALA A 52 14.32 -0.35 -7.89
C ALA A 52 13.98 1.02 -7.27
N PRO A 53 13.56 1.06 -5.99
CA PRO A 53 13.17 2.31 -5.34
C PRO A 53 14.35 3.29 -5.22
N LEU A 54 14.05 4.59 -5.18
CA LEU A 54 15.06 5.61 -4.94
C LEU A 54 15.21 5.87 -3.43
N SER A 55 16.29 5.39 -2.83
CA SER A 55 16.72 5.79 -1.49
C SER A 55 17.34 7.19 -1.45
N ILE A 56 17.08 7.87 -0.33
CA ILE A 56 17.57 9.20 0.00
C ILE A 56 18.02 9.24 1.46
N SER A 57 19.03 10.05 1.78
CA SER A 57 19.47 10.28 3.15
C SER A 57 18.95 11.63 3.62
N LEU A 58 18.23 11.64 4.74
CA LEU A 58 17.58 12.84 5.28
C LEU A 58 18.27 13.36 6.54
N GLY A 59 19.55 13.00 6.68
CA GLY A 59 20.44 13.44 7.75
C GLY A 59 20.32 12.63 9.03
N ASP A 60 21.28 12.90 9.92
CA ASP A 60 21.35 12.35 11.27
C ASP A 60 20.98 13.46 12.27
N TRP A 61 20.28 13.09 13.34
CA TRP A 61 19.85 13.99 14.40
C TRP A 61 19.75 13.26 15.73
N GLU A 62 19.63 14.03 16.81
CA GLU A 62 19.56 13.51 18.17
C GLU A 62 18.19 13.81 18.77
N HIS A 63 17.65 12.86 19.51
CA HIS A 63 16.38 13.01 20.24
C HIS A 63 16.56 12.66 21.71
N GLU A 64 16.10 13.52 22.62
CA GLU A 64 16.18 13.22 24.06
C GLU A 64 14.91 12.50 24.52
N HIS A 65 15.07 11.32 25.10
CA HIS A 65 13.98 10.55 25.71
C HIS A 65 14.41 9.99 27.06
N LEU A 66 13.66 10.31 28.12
CA LEU A 66 13.93 9.89 29.51
C LEU A 66 15.39 10.13 29.97
N GLY A 67 15.96 11.29 29.57
CA GLY A 67 17.34 11.68 29.90
C GLY A 67 18.42 10.89 29.15
N LYS A 68 18.05 10.15 28.10
CA LYS A 68 18.97 9.51 27.15
C LYS A 68 18.88 10.20 25.80
N VAL A 69 20.04 10.44 25.19
CA VAL A 69 20.14 10.94 23.82
C VAL A 69 20.12 9.76 22.87
N LEU A 70 19.11 9.72 22.01
CA LEU A 70 18.96 8.75 20.94
C LEU A 70 19.60 9.30 19.67
N SER A 71 20.58 8.60 19.11
CA SER A 71 21.14 8.93 17.79
C SER A 71 20.23 8.34 16.72
N ILE A 72 19.69 9.19 15.86
CA ILE A 72 18.71 8.82 14.83
C ILE A 72 19.25 9.19 13.45
N GLN A 73 19.38 8.18 12.59
CA GLN A 73 19.62 8.37 11.16
C GLN A 73 18.29 8.28 10.41
N THR A 74 17.95 9.29 9.62
CA THR A 74 16.73 9.26 8.80
C THR A 74 17.04 8.88 7.35
N LEU A 75 16.40 7.83 6.88
CA LEU A 75 16.48 7.33 5.52
C LEU A 75 15.09 7.42 4.87
N GLY A 76 15.04 7.76 3.59
CA GLY A 76 13.82 7.73 2.80
C GLY A 76 13.95 6.76 1.64
N LYS A 77 12.84 6.18 1.18
CA LYS A 77 12.76 5.36 -0.04
C LYS A 77 11.49 5.68 -0.80
N LEU A 78 11.66 6.03 -2.08
CA LEU A 78 10.59 6.35 -3.00
C LEU A 78 10.33 5.17 -3.92
N TRP A 79 9.08 4.75 -3.97
CA TRP A 79 8.63 3.66 -4.82
C TRP A 79 7.91 4.22 -6.04
N VAL A 80 8.11 3.57 -7.19
CA VAL A 80 7.55 4.04 -8.47
C VAL A 80 6.02 4.22 -8.42
N PHE A 81 5.33 3.41 -7.61
CA PHE A 81 3.88 3.38 -7.52
C PHE A 81 3.27 4.39 -6.53
N GLY A 82 4.06 5.31 -5.96
CA GLY A 82 3.51 6.38 -5.13
C GLY A 82 3.86 6.34 -3.64
N ALA A 83 4.34 5.19 -3.14
CA ALA A 83 4.73 5.08 -1.74
C ALA A 83 6.07 5.78 -1.42
N PHE A 84 6.12 6.42 -0.27
CA PHE A 84 7.32 6.96 0.36
C PHE A 84 7.52 6.34 1.75
N SER A 85 8.52 5.47 1.89
CA SER A 85 8.95 4.93 3.18
C SER A 85 9.96 5.88 3.83
N LEU A 86 9.67 6.31 5.05
CA LEU A 86 10.58 7.02 5.92
C LEU A 86 10.99 6.09 7.07
N THR A 87 12.29 5.86 7.22
CA THR A 87 12.86 5.02 8.27
C THR A 87 13.72 5.85 9.21
N PHE A 88 13.37 5.86 10.49
CA PHE A 88 14.22 6.35 11.57
C PHE A 88 15.01 5.19 12.14
N LYS A 89 16.30 5.14 11.84
CA LYS A 89 17.23 4.16 12.36
C LYS A 89 17.84 4.67 13.66
N ILE A 90 17.41 4.08 14.77
CA ILE A 90 17.87 4.41 16.12
C ILE A 90 18.97 3.43 16.51
N SER A 91 20.14 3.94 16.92
CA SER A 91 21.26 3.11 17.37
C SER A 91 21.20 2.82 18.87
N ILE A 92 21.32 1.55 19.23
CA ILE A 92 21.44 1.07 20.61
C ILE A 92 22.84 0.46 20.75
N ASP A 93 23.82 1.30 21.06
CA ASP A 93 25.25 0.96 21.00
C ASP A 93 25.72 0.10 22.19
N GLU A 94 25.02 0.17 23.32
CA GLU A 94 25.31 -0.56 24.54
C GLU A 94 24.22 -1.60 24.84
N GLU A 95 24.58 -2.67 25.55
CA GLU A 95 23.61 -3.66 26.03
C GLU A 95 22.64 -3.00 27.02
N THR A 96 21.45 -2.69 26.52
CA THR A 96 20.43 -1.93 27.23
C THR A 96 19.41 -2.89 27.82
N PRO A 97 19.00 -2.75 29.10
CA PRO A 97 17.97 -3.59 29.71
C PRO A 97 16.68 -3.63 28.89
N ILE A 98 16.10 -4.81 28.74
CA ILE A 98 14.95 -5.02 27.85
C ILE A 98 13.73 -4.16 28.24
N ASP A 99 13.52 -3.90 29.53
CA ASP A 99 12.40 -3.08 29.99
C ASP A 99 12.52 -1.62 29.53
N GLN A 100 13.75 -1.10 29.38
CA GLN A 100 13.98 0.23 28.82
C GLN A 100 13.69 0.26 27.31
N ILE A 101 13.97 -0.84 26.60
CA ILE A 101 13.68 -0.96 25.17
C ILE A 101 12.18 -1.09 24.95
N LYS A 102 11.47 -1.83 25.80
CA LYS A 102 10.00 -1.90 25.78
C LYS A 102 9.37 -0.55 26.08
N ALA A 103 9.91 0.21 27.04
CA ALA A 103 9.46 1.58 27.32
C ALA A 103 9.69 2.51 26.11
N LEU A 104 10.86 2.41 25.47
CA LEU A 104 11.15 3.15 24.24
C LEU A 104 10.20 2.76 23.11
N ALA A 105 9.96 1.47 22.88
CA ALA A 105 9.03 0.99 21.85
C ALA A 105 7.62 1.54 22.09
N ASN A 106 7.14 1.48 23.34
CA ASN A 106 5.84 2.02 23.72
C ASN A 106 5.74 3.54 23.48
N TYR A 107 6.80 4.29 23.78
CA TYR A 107 6.89 5.72 23.45
C TYR A 107 6.83 5.97 21.93
N LEU A 108 7.61 5.23 21.14
CA LEU A 108 7.66 5.39 19.67
C LEU A 108 6.35 5.02 18.96
N GLU A 109 5.52 4.16 19.57
CA GLU A 109 4.21 3.76 19.05
C GLU A 109 3.08 4.70 19.49
N ASN A 110 3.11 5.20 20.73
CA ASN A 110 1.97 5.93 21.30
C ASN A 110 2.12 7.47 21.31
N GLU A 111 3.33 8.00 21.19
CA GLU A 111 3.56 9.45 21.20
C GLU A 111 3.66 10.02 19.77
N ASP A 112 2.98 11.14 19.55
CA ASP A 112 2.86 11.74 18.22
C ASP A 112 4.12 12.47 17.73
N GLU A 113 5.08 12.75 18.61
CA GLU A 113 6.24 13.62 18.32
C GLU A 113 7.03 13.16 17.10
N ILE A 114 7.39 11.86 17.05
CA ILE A 114 8.14 11.29 15.92
C ILE A 114 7.27 11.23 14.66
N SER A 115 5.96 10.99 14.80
CA SER A 115 5.02 10.97 13.68
C SER A 115 4.84 12.35 13.06
N ILE A 116 4.83 13.42 13.86
CA ILE A 116 4.80 14.81 13.38
C ILE A 116 6.08 15.11 12.59
N ILE A 117 7.26 14.77 13.13
CA ILE A 117 8.55 14.91 12.42
C ILE A 117 8.53 14.13 11.10
N ALA A 118 7.93 12.94 11.08
CA ALA A 118 7.81 12.12 9.88
C ALA A 118 6.99 12.80 8.79
N VAL A 119 5.83 13.35 9.15
CA VAL A 119 4.95 14.09 8.23
C VAL A 119 5.63 15.34 7.70
N GLU A 120 6.29 16.12 8.56
CA GLU A 120 7.03 17.33 8.15
C GLU A 120 8.14 17.01 7.14
N LYS A 121 8.94 15.97 7.42
CA LYS A 121 10.00 15.50 6.51
C LYS A 121 9.40 15.00 5.19
N ALA A 122 8.30 14.24 5.24
CA ALA A 122 7.63 13.77 4.03
C ALA A 122 7.10 14.93 3.17
N GLN A 123 6.43 15.91 3.78
CA GLN A 123 5.94 17.10 3.10
C GLN A 123 7.08 17.91 2.44
N GLN A 124 8.21 18.04 3.13
CA GLN A 124 9.38 18.71 2.58
C GLN A 124 9.93 17.98 1.34
N VAL A 125 10.08 16.66 1.42
CA VAL A 125 10.54 15.84 0.29
C VAL A 125 9.56 15.92 -0.90
N ILE A 126 8.25 15.86 -0.65
CA ILE A 126 7.22 16.04 -1.69
C ILE A 126 7.34 17.41 -2.36
N ALA A 127 7.54 18.47 -1.57
CA ALA A 127 7.68 19.82 -2.11
C ALA A 127 8.91 19.93 -3.03
N ASP A 128 10.03 19.34 -2.65
CA ASP A 128 11.29 19.36 -3.41
C ASP A 128 11.21 18.59 -4.74
N MET A 129 10.34 17.58 -4.84
CA MET A 129 10.22 16.73 -6.02
C MET A 129 8.81 16.71 -6.65
N SER A 130 7.95 17.68 -6.33
CA SER A 130 6.54 17.69 -6.76
C SER A 130 6.36 17.50 -8.27
N ALA A 131 7.28 18.04 -9.08
CA ALA A 131 7.26 17.88 -10.54
C ALA A 131 7.54 16.45 -11.03
N ALA A 132 8.07 15.56 -10.20
CA ALA A 132 8.32 14.15 -10.49
C ALA A 132 7.16 13.23 -10.05
N ILE A 133 6.17 13.76 -9.35
CA ILE A 133 5.05 13.00 -8.81
C ILE A 133 3.80 13.28 -9.65
N LYS A 134 3.15 12.23 -10.12
CA LYS A 134 1.83 12.29 -10.77
C LYS A 134 0.76 12.45 -9.70
N GLN A 135 -0.03 13.52 -9.77
CA GLN A 135 -1.06 13.87 -8.77
C GLN A 135 -0.48 13.96 -7.34
N PRO A 136 0.47 14.89 -7.08
CA PRO A 136 1.14 14.98 -5.78
C PRO A 136 0.14 15.29 -4.65
N GLY A 137 0.25 14.56 -3.56
CA GLY A 137 -0.55 14.79 -2.36
C GLY A 137 -0.27 13.71 -1.33
N ILE A 138 -0.24 14.07 -0.04
CA ILE A 138 -0.03 13.10 1.04
C ILE A 138 -1.39 12.58 1.51
N TRP A 139 -1.57 11.26 1.52
CA TRP A 139 -2.73 10.66 2.16
C TRP A 139 -2.68 10.91 3.67
N ASN A 140 -3.83 11.13 4.30
CA ASN A 140 -3.92 11.48 5.72
C ASN A 140 -3.75 10.28 6.66
N GLN A 141 -3.50 9.10 6.10
CA GLN A 141 -3.14 7.89 6.83
C GLN A 141 -1.74 7.45 6.38
N PHE A 142 -1.07 6.70 7.25
CA PHE A 142 0.22 6.08 6.98
C PHE A 142 0.22 4.68 7.58
N GLU A 143 1.17 3.86 7.14
CA GLU A 143 1.52 2.62 7.84
C GLU A 143 2.74 2.85 8.72
N ASP A 144 2.75 2.23 9.89
CA ASP A 144 3.89 2.19 10.78
C ASP A 144 4.33 0.77 11.10
N TYR A 145 5.62 0.63 11.39
CA TYR A 145 6.18 -0.66 11.78
C TYR A 145 7.51 -0.51 12.50
N ILE A 146 7.77 -1.38 13.48
CA ILE A 146 9.03 -1.40 14.23
C ILE A 146 9.82 -2.66 13.87
N ILE A 147 11.10 -2.50 13.54
CA ILE A 147 12.01 -3.62 13.29
C ILE A 147 13.19 -3.53 14.24
N TYR A 148 13.35 -4.54 15.09
CA TYR A 148 14.53 -4.72 15.94
C TYR A 148 15.59 -5.51 15.19
N MET A 149 16.77 -4.92 14.99
CA MET A 149 17.90 -5.57 14.34
C MET A 149 19.02 -5.83 15.34
N ARG A 150 19.46 -7.09 15.45
CA ARG A 150 20.59 -7.49 16.29
C ARG A 150 21.65 -8.23 15.47
N ASP A 151 22.92 -7.94 15.76
CA ASP A 151 24.04 -8.71 15.19
C ASP A 151 24.11 -10.10 15.85
N PRO A 152 24.37 -11.18 15.08
CA PRO A 152 24.40 -12.54 15.61
C PRO A 152 25.50 -12.75 16.67
N LYS A 153 26.55 -11.94 16.66
CA LYS A 153 27.64 -12.06 17.63
C LYS A 153 27.17 -11.68 19.03
N GLY A 154 27.07 -12.68 19.90
CA GLY A 154 26.58 -12.49 21.27
C GLY A 154 25.06 -12.28 21.33
N ALA A 155 24.34 -12.61 20.26
CA ALA A 155 22.90 -12.77 20.34
C ALA A 155 22.52 -14.07 21.05
N GLN A 156 21.31 -14.09 21.59
CA GLN A 156 20.72 -15.30 22.14
C GLN A 156 20.45 -16.32 21.04
N THR A 157 20.47 -17.60 21.41
CA THR A 157 20.04 -18.64 20.49
C THR A 157 18.54 -18.55 20.22
N PRO A 158 18.04 -19.04 19.07
CA PRO A 158 16.61 -19.16 18.79
C PRO A 158 15.80 -19.76 19.94
N GLN A 159 16.32 -20.82 20.57
CA GLN A 159 15.63 -21.49 21.67
C GLN A 159 15.51 -20.56 22.90
N GLU A 160 16.61 -19.93 23.32
CA GLU A 160 16.62 -18.99 24.45
C GLU A 160 15.71 -17.78 24.21
N LEU A 161 15.57 -17.35 22.95
CA LEU A 161 14.71 -16.25 22.57
C LEU A 161 13.23 -16.65 22.64
N LEU A 162 12.86 -17.82 22.11
CA LEU A 162 11.48 -18.31 22.05
C LEU A 162 10.95 -18.85 23.40
N GLU A 163 11.83 -19.02 24.38
CA GLU A 163 11.49 -19.28 25.78
C GLU A 163 11.31 -17.98 26.61
N SER A 164 11.65 -16.82 26.05
CA SER A 164 11.66 -15.54 26.77
C SER A 164 10.33 -14.80 26.66
N ASP A 165 9.63 -14.61 27.79
CA ASP A 165 8.41 -13.80 27.83
C ASP A 165 8.63 -12.34 27.42
N HIS A 166 9.78 -11.74 27.80
CA HIS A 166 10.14 -10.38 27.41
C HIS A 166 10.29 -10.21 25.88
N PHE A 167 10.59 -11.28 25.15
CA PHE A 167 10.74 -11.22 23.69
C PHE A 167 9.37 -11.07 23.02
N PHE A 168 8.41 -11.90 23.41
CA PHE A 168 7.04 -11.81 22.92
C PHE A 168 6.37 -10.49 23.31
N GLN A 169 6.62 -10.03 24.54
CA GLN A 169 6.15 -8.72 24.99
C GLN A 169 6.74 -7.58 24.16
N LEU A 170 8.04 -7.61 23.85
CA LEU A 170 8.66 -6.60 22.98
C LEU A 170 8.02 -6.57 21.59
N LEU A 171 7.77 -7.74 20.98
CA LEU A 171 7.20 -7.83 19.64
C LEU A 171 5.76 -7.30 19.54
N LEU A 172 5.01 -7.35 20.64
CA LEU A 172 3.64 -6.82 20.72
C LEU A 172 3.59 -5.41 21.34
N THR A 173 4.75 -4.79 21.59
CA THR A 173 4.89 -3.53 22.32
C THR A 173 4.19 -3.50 23.69
N GLU A 174 4.10 -4.66 24.33
CA GLU A 174 3.50 -4.84 25.65
C GLU A 174 4.54 -4.64 26.75
N THR A 175 4.20 -3.90 27.81
CA THR A 175 5.13 -3.63 28.92
C THR A 175 5.01 -4.65 30.05
N GLU A 176 3.80 -4.94 30.53
CA GLU A 176 3.59 -5.79 31.71
C GLU A 176 2.62 -6.97 31.48
N VAL A 177 2.00 -7.06 30.31
CA VAL A 177 0.98 -8.08 30.04
C VAL A 177 1.58 -9.49 30.01
N GLN A 178 0.98 -10.39 30.80
CA GLN A 178 1.30 -11.81 30.74
C GLN A 178 0.60 -12.45 29.53
N LEU A 179 1.38 -12.73 28.49
CA LEU A 179 0.87 -13.29 27.25
C LEU A 179 0.46 -14.77 27.41
N SER A 180 -0.68 -15.13 26.83
CA SER A 180 -1.15 -16.51 26.79
C SER A 180 -0.24 -17.37 25.91
N ASN A 181 -0.20 -18.68 26.17
CA ASN A 181 0.54 -19.60 25.31
C ASN A 181 0.05 -19.58 23.87
N GLN A 182 -1.27 -19.42 23.66
CA GLN A 182 -1.85 -19.30 22.32
C GLN A 182 -1.27 -18.11 21.55
N MET A 183 -1.11 -16.96 22.20
CA MET A 183 -0.50 -15.78 21.56
C MET A 183 0.99 -16.03 21.25
N LYS A 184 1.74 -16.59 22.19
CA LYS A 184 3.15 -16.92 22.00
C LYS A 184 3.33 -17.95 20.86
N ASP A 185 2.46 -18.95 20.77
CA ASP A 185 2.48 -19.96 19.71
C ASP A 185 2.17 -19.38 18.33
N ALA A 186 1.27 -18.39 18.26
CA ALA A 186 1.00 -17.67 17.01
C ALA A 186 2.21 -16.88 16.51
N ILE A 187 3.01 -16.29 17.42
CA ILE A 187 4.27 -15.61 17.08
C ILE A 187 5.35 -16.63 16.69
N ARG A 188 5.48 -17.74 17.42
CA ARG A 188 6.42 -18.84 17.10
C ARG A 188 6.21 -19.40 15.69
N ALA A 189 4.97 -19.43 15.21
CA ALA A 189 4.66 -19.89 13.86
C ALA A 189 5.28 -19.03 12.75
N ASN A 190 5.64 -17.77 13.02
CA ASN A 190 6.33 -16.88 12.08
C ASN A 190 7.81 -16.70 12.42
N PHE A 191 8.39 -17.65 13.14
CA PHE A 191 9.84 -17.73 13.31
C PHE A 191 10.45 -18.43 12.11
N PHE A 192 11.37 -17.76 11.44
CA PHE A 192 12.11 -18.29 10.30
C PHE A 192 13.60 -18.23 10.56
N GLN A 193 14.29 -19.28 10.16
CA GLN A 193 15.73 -19.42 10.30
C GLN A 193 16.28 -20.14 9.08
N TYR A 194 17.32 -19.60 8.46
CA TYR A 194 18.00 -20.22 7.32
C TYR A 194 19.31 -20.88 7.73
N SER A 195 20.14 -20.16 8.47
CA SER A 195 21.42 -20.65 8.99
C SER A 195 21.50 -20.53 10.51
N LYS A 196 22.64 -20.93 11.10
CA LYS A 196 22.86 -20.79 12.54
C LYS A 196 23.05 -19.34 12.97
N ASP A 197 23.42 -18.48 12.03
CA ASP A 197 23.78 -17.08 12.26
C ASP A 197 22.68 -16.10 11.82
N ASP A 198 21.51 -16.62 11.43
CA ASP A 198 20.35 -15.80 11.10
C ASP A 198 19.04 -16.37 11.65
N TYR A 199 18.14 -15.47 12.06
CA TYR A 199 16.74 -15.76 12.27
C TYR A 199 15.91 -14.47 12.23
N VAL A 200 14.64 -14.60 11.89
CA VAL A 200 13.69 -13.50 11.85
C VAL A 200 12.34 -13.95 12.41
N VAL A 201 11.70 -13.05 13.13
CA VAL A 201 10.28 -13.13 13.49
C VAL A 201 9.58 -11.91 12.92
N ILE A 202 8.47 -12.12 12.23
CA ILE A 202 7.60 -11.05 11.72
C ILE A 202 6.23 -11.25 12.32
N ASP A 203 5.70 -10.20 12.96
CA ASP A 203 4.33 -10.17 13.46
C ASP A 203 3.62 -8.88 13.02
N TRP A 204 2.42 -8.60 13.54
CA TRP A 204 1.64 -7.43 13.12
C TRP A 204 2.26 -6.11 13.60
N ASN A 205 2.71 -6.05 14.86
CA ASN A 205 3.23 -4.81 15.47
C ASN A 205 4.71 -4.58 15.17
N ALA A 206 5.51 -5.65 15.14
CA ALA A 206 6.95 -5.54 14.98
C ALA A 206 7.60 -6.79 14.38
N ALA A 207 8.81 -6.61 13.86
CA ALA A 207 9.72 -7.69 13.51
C ALA A 207 10.96 -7.68 14.39
N TYR A 208 11.54 -8.85 14.59
CA TYR A 208 12.87 -9.02 15.19
C TYR A 208 13.75 -9.79 14.23
N ILE A 209 14.87 -9.19 13.83
CA ILE A 209 15.82 -9.74 12.88
C ILE A 209 17.17 -9.87 13.57
N CYS A 210 17.70 -11.08 13.63
CA CYS A 210 19.07 -11.34 14.03
C CYS A 210 19.82 -11.90 12.82
N ALA A 211 20.72 -11.12 12.23
CA ALA A 211 21.50 -11.55 11.07
C ALA A 211 22.69 -10.59 10.85
N THR A 212 23.57 -10.92 9.89
CA THR A 212 24.60 -9.96 9.47
C THR A 212 23.96 -8.65 9.02
N ALA A 213 24.66 -7.52 9.15
CA ALA A 213 24.09 -6.21 8.79
C ALA A 213 23.54 -6.15 7.36
N ALA A 214 24.14 -6.89 6.42
CA ALA A 214 23.66 -6.96 5.04
C ALA A 214 22.36 -7.77 4.93
N ASP A 215 22.33 -8.99 5.48
CA ASP A 215 21.16 -9.85 5.36
C ASP A 215 19.99 -9.32 6.21
N ALA A 216 20.26 -8.67 7.35
CA ALA A 216 19.25 -8.01 8.16
C ALA A 216 18.56 -6.87 7.38
N GLN A 217 19.34 -6.08 6.65
CA GLN A 217 18.80 -5.02 5.79
C GLN A 217 17.95 -5.61 4.65
N ASP A 218 18.42 -6.67 3.98
CA ASP A 218 17.66 -7.34 2.93
C ASP A 218 16.31 -7.87 3.46
N MET A 219 16.27 -8.42 4.68
CA MET A 219 15.03 -8.89 5.32
C MET A 219 14.08 -7.74 5.70
N ALA A 220 14.62 -6.61 6.18
CA ALA A 220 13.81 -5.43 6.49
C ALA A 220 13.27 -4.76 5.22
N ASP A 221 14.03 -4.74 4.14
CA ASP A 221 13.57 -4.24 2.83
C ASP A 221 12.40 -5.09 2.30
N VAL A 222 12.42 -6.41 2.53
CA VAL A 222 11.31 -7.30 2.19
C VAL A 222 10.05 -7.00 3.02
N ALA A 223 10.20 -6.77 4.32
CA ALA A 223 9.10 -6.39 5.20
C ALA A 223 8.52 -5.01 4.82
N GLU A 224 9.39 -4.03 4.58
CA GLU A 224 9.03 -2.69 4.12
C GLU A 224 8.24 -2.73 2.81
N PHE A 225 8.62 -3.58 1.86
CA PHE A 225 7.88 -3.73 0.62
C PHE A 225 6.45 -4.27 0.85
N ALA A 226 6.29 -5.28 1.70
CA ALA A 226 4.96 -5.76 2.07
C ALA A 226 4.12 -4.68 2.78
N LEU A 227 4.77 -3.83 3.58
CA LEU A 227 4.13 -2.68 4.24
C LEU A 227 3.69 -1.61 3.22
N CYS A 228 4.50 -1.35 2.19
CA CYS A 228 4.09 -0.48 1.08
C CYS A 228 2.88 -1.06 0.33
N GLN A 229 2.83 -2.37 0.12
CA GLN A 229 1.69 -2.99 -0.56
C GLN A 229 0.38 -2.82 0.22
N VAL A 230 0.38 -3.05 1.54
CA VAL A 230 -0.85 -2.85 2.33
C VAL A 230 -1.27 -1.38 2.36
N LEU A 231 -0.33 -0.45 2.47
CA LEU A 231 -0.61 0.99 2.40
C LEU A 231 -1.35 1.36 1.11
N GLU A 232 -0.79 0.98 -0.04
CA GLU A 232 -1.35 1.29 -1.36
C GLU A 232 -2.73 0.64 -1.54
N MET A 233 -2.88 -0.63 -1.14
CA MET A 233 -4.18 -1.30 -1.22
C MET A 233 -5.23 -0.56 -0.38
N ARG A 234 -4.89 -0.08 0.83
CA ARG A 234 -5.81 0.72 1.65
C ARG A 234 -6.15 2.07 1.02
N TYR A 235 -5.16 2.75 0.44
CA TYR A 235 -5.37 4.01 -0.24
C TYR A 235 -6.34 3.86 -1.42
N TYR A 236 -6.09 2.88 -2.30
CA TYR A 236 -6.96 2.61 -3.44
C TYR A 236 -8.33 2.07 -3.02
N ASP A 237 -8.41 1.32 -1.93
CA ASP A 237 -9.68 0.89 -1.34
C ASP A 237 -10.56 2.09 -0.94
N GLU A 238 -9.99 3.07 -0.23
CA GLU A 238 -10.69 4.31 0.16
C GLU A 238 -11.03 5.19 -1.05
N MET A 239 -10.08 5.31 -2.01
CA MET A 239 -10.32 6.06 -3.24
C MET A 239 -11.47 5.46 -4.05
N LEU A 240 -11.49 4.14 -4.23
CA LEU A 240 -12.53 3.44 -4.95
C LEU A 240 -13.89 3.58 -4.26
N ASP A 241 -13.96 3.55 -2.93
CA ASP A 241 -15.21 3.81 -2.21
C ASP A 241 -15.77 5.19 -2.50
N LYS A 242 -14.91 6.22 -2.49
CA LYS A 242 -15.32 7.59 -2.83
C LYS A 242 -15.81 7.68 -4.27
N LYS A 243 -15.07 7.09 -5.22
CA LYS A 243 -15.42 7.12 -6.65
C LYS A 243 -16.71 6.35 -6.94
N LEU A 244 -16.89 5.15 -6.40
CA LEU A 244 -18.11 4.35 -6.50
C LEU A 244 -19.31 5.06 -5.86
N GLY A 245 -19.13 5.62 -4.66
CA GLY A 245 -20.18 6.38 -3.98
C GLY A 245 -20.66 7.59 -4.79
N ASN A 246 -19.74 8.31 -5.44
CA ASN A 246 -20.08 9.44 -6.30
C ASN A 246 -20.80 8.99 -7.57
N LEU A 247 -20.36 7.90 -8.20
CA LEU A 247 -21.00 7.29 -9.36
C LEU A 247 -22.44 6.82 -9.02
N TYR A 248 -22.65 6.19 -7.86
CA TYR A 248 -23.99 5.78 -7.46
C TYR A 248 -24.92 6.97 -7.18
N LYS A 249 -24.40 8.05 -6.58
CA LYS A 249 -25.17 9.30 -6.38
C LYS A 249 -25.54 9.96 -7.72
N SER A 250 -24.63 9.99 -8.70
CA SER A 250 -24.91 10.56 -10.02
C SER A 250 -25.97 9.75 -10.77
N ILE A 251 -25.95 8.42 -10.65
CA ILE A 251 -26.98 7.53 -11.21
C ILE A 251 -28.35 7.82 -10.57
N GLN A 252 -28.44 7.88 -9.23
CA GLN A 252 -29.72 8.13 -8.54
C GLN A 252 -30.31 9.52 -8.82
N GLY A 253 -29.46 10.54 -8.99
CA GLY A 253 -29.90 11.90 -9.32
C GLY A 253 -30.37 12.07 -10.76
N SER A 254 -30.07 11.12 -11.64
CA SER A 254 -30.43 11.17 -13.06
C SER A 254 -31.88 10.72 -13.26
N LYS A 255 -32.76 11.64 -13.68
CA LYS A 255 -34.15 11.26 -14.03
C LYS A 255 -34.15 10.35 -15.26
N PRO A 256 -34.90 9.23 -15.24
CA PRO A 256 -35.03 8.36 -16.41
C PRO A 256 -35.75 9.15 -17.50
N SER A 257 -35.03 9.56 -18.54
CA SER A 257 -35.57 10.16 -19.75
C SER A 257 -35.14 9.32 -20.93
N ILE A 258 -36.06 9.12 -21.87
CA ILE A 258 -35.85 8.32 -23.09
C ILE A 258 -34.83 9.03 -24.02
N PHE A 259 -34.63 10.34 -23.83
CA PHE A 259 -33.69 11.16 -24.59
C PHE A 259 -32.37 11.45 -23.87
N SER A 260 -32.17 11.01 -22.62
CA SER A 260 -30.94 11.33 -21.88
C SER A 260 -29.83 10.32 -22.15
N ASN A 261 -28.69 10.81 -22.64
CA ASN A 261 -27.45 10.05 -22.85
C ASN A 261 -26.70 9.77 -21.52
N SER A 262 -27.40 9.82 -20.39
CA SER A 262 -26.81 9.74 -19.05
C SER A 262 -26.28 8.36 -18.73
N TYR A 263 -26.96 7.31 -19.23
CA TYR A 263 -26.55 5.91 -19.03
C TYR A 263 -25.19 5.64 -19.69
N SER A 264 -24.97 6.12 -20.92
CA SER A 264 -23.66 5.98 -21.58
C SER A 264 -22.57 6.81 -20.91
N HIS A 265 -22.91 7.96 -20.30
CA HIS A 265 -21.94 8.76 -19.55
C HIS A 265 -21.49 8.03 -18.28
N HIS A 266 -22.43 7.48 -17.50
CA HIS A 266 -22.10 6.72 -16.29
C HIS A 266 -21.31 5.44 -16.62
N ALA A 267 -21.63 4.76 -17.73
CA ALA A 267 -20.84 3.64 -18.22
C ALA A 267 -19.39 4.03 -18.55
N HIS A 268 -19.24 5.16 -19.26
CA HIS A 268 -17.94 5.69 -19.64
C HIS A 268 -17.12 6.09 -18.41
N ASP A 269 -17.72 6.79 -17.45
CA ASP A 269 -17.04 7.18 -16.21
C ASP A 269 -16.58 5.96 -15.41
N ALA A 270 -17.44 4.94 -15.28
CA ALA A 270 -17.08 3.69 -14.62
C ALA A 270 -15.89 2.99 -15.31
N ALA A 271 -15.91 2.93 -16.65
CA ALA A 271 -14.83 2.34 -17.44
C ALA A 271 -13.52 3.12 -17.30
N LEU A 272 -13.56 4.46 -17.30
CA LEU A 272 -12.38 5.29 -17.11
C LEU A 272 -11.74 5.06 -15.74
N ILE A 273 -12.55 5.03 -14.67
CA ILE A 273 -12.07 4.77 -13.31
C ILE A 273 -11.45 3.37 -13.23
N TYR A 274 -12.12 2.36 -13.81
CA TYR A 274 -11.60 1.00 -13.85
C TYR A 274 -10.23 0.94 -14.51
N ILE A 275 -10.09 1.50 -15.73
CA ILE A 275 -8.84 1.48 -16.49
C ILE A 275 -7.72 2.19 -15.72
N GLU A 276 -7.99 3.41 -15.23
CA GLU A 276 -7.02 4.24 -14.51
C GLU A 276 -6.46 3.51 -13.28
N ILE A 277 -7.32 2.90 -12.47
CA ILE A 277 -6.92 2.28 -11.21
C ILE A 277 -6.36 0.87 -11.44
N SER A 278 -6.95 0.09 -12.36
CA SER A 278 -6.46 -1.27 -12.64
C SER A 278 -5.01 -1.28 -13.13
N GLU A 279 -4.62 -0.27 -13.91
CA GLU A 279 -3.24 -0.13 -14.38
C GLU A 279 -2.27 0.09 -13.21
N VAL A 280 -2.64 0.91 -12.23
CA VAL A 280 -1.78 1.17 -11.06
C VAL A 280 -1.72 -0.05 -10.13
N ILE A 281 -2.85 -0.71 -9.87
CA ILE A 281 -2.90 -1.94 -9.08
C ILE A 281 -2.04 -3.04 -9.74
N GLU A 282 -2.18 -3.21 -11.06
CA GLU A 282 -1.35 -4.16 -11.82
C GLU A 282 0.14 -3.81 -11.68
N LYS A 283 0.51 -2.52 -11.68
CA LYS A 283 1.90 -2.08 -11.47
C LYS A 283 2.40 -2.40 -10.06
N ILE A 284 1.60 -2.17 -9.02
CA ILE A 284 1.94 -2.48 -7.62
C ILE A 284 2.20 -3.98 -7.46
N GLU A 285 1.31 -4.83 -7.98
CA GLU A 285 1.43 -6.29 -7.92
C GLU A 285 2.66 -6.80 -8.70
N ASN A 286 2.93 -6.18 -9.85
CA ASN A 286 4.03 -6.56 -10.73
C ASN A 286 5.39 -6.03 -10.31
N THR A 287 5.48 -5.13 -9.32
CA THR A 287 6.77 -4.54 -8.91
C THR A 287 7.73 -5.59 -8.34
N LEU A 288 7.20 -6.74 -7.86
CA LEU A 288 7.99 -7.83 -7.31
C LEU A 288 7.68 -9.17 -8.02
N LYS A 289 8.17 -9.31 -9.26
CA LYS A 289 7.94 -10.53 -10.05
C LYS A 289 8.82 -11.72 -9.68
N VAL A 290 9.99 -11.49 -9.04
CA VAL A 290 10.93 -12.59 -8.76
C VAL A 290 11.64 -12.41 -7.42
N ILE A 291 11.19 -13.15 -6.41
CA ILE A 291 12.02 -13.47 -5.25
C ILE A 291 12.81 -14.74 -5.59
N GLY A 292 14.04 -14.56 -6.06
CA GLY A 292 14.94 -15.61 -6.50
C GLY A 292 15.49 -16.49 -5.37
N ASP A 293 15.34 -16.09 -4.11
CA ASP A 293 15.74 -16.87 -2.94
C ASP A 293 14.52 -17.29 -2.10
N PHE A 294 14.40 -18.59 -1.91
CA PHE A 294 13.31 -19.23 -1.17
C PHE A 294 13.16 -18.70 0.26
N TYR A 295 14.24 -18.26 0.90
CA TYR A 295 14.19 -17.74 2.26
C TYR A 295 13.49 -16.38 2.33
N TYR A 296 13.92 -15.41 1.52
CA TYR A 296 13.26 -14.11 1.41
C TYR A 296 11.82 -14.26 0.91
N ALA A 297 11.52 -15.27 0.09
CA ALA A 297 10.16 -15.54 -0.35
C ALA A 297 9.25 -15.99 0.78
N LYS A 298 9.77 -16.75 1.75
CA LYS A 298 9.04 -17.09 2.98
C LYS A 298 8.80 -15.87 3.85
N ILE A 299 9.82 -15.04 4.04
CA ILE A 299 9.74 -13.81 4.83
C ILE A 299 8.68 -12.87 4.24
N PHE A 300 8.72 -12.65 2.92
CA PHE A 300 7.73 -11.86 2.22
C PHE A 300 6.31 -12.40 2.41
N ARG A 301 6.10 -13.71 2.21
CA ARG A 301 4.78 -14.34 2.40
C ARG A 301 4.26 -14.18 3.83
N ALA A 302 5.14 -14.35 4.81
CA ALA A 302 4.79 -14.17 6.21
C ALA A 302 4.43 -12.71 6.52
N ALA A 303 5.19 -11.74 6.00
CA ALA A 303 4.89 -10.32 6.13
C ALA A 303 3.55 -9.97 5.46
N SER A 304 3.33 -10.39 4.20
CA SER A 304 2.07 -10.14 3.49
C SER A 304 0.85 -10.76 4.17
N GLU A 305 1.01 -11.94 4.77
CA GLU A 305 -0.04 -12.60 5.55
C GLU A 305 -0.31 -11.85 6.85
N ARG A 306 0.74 -11.49 7.59
CA ARG A 306 0.62 -10.73 8.83
C ARG A 306 -0.04 -9.39 8.57
N PHE A 307 0.43 -8.60 7.61
CA PHE A 307 -0.16 -7.31 7.24
C PHE A 307 -1.50 -7.40 6.51
N ARG A 308 -2.03 -8.62 6.30
CA ARG A 308 -3.31 -8.87 5.63
C ARG A 308 -3.42 -8.21 4.24
N VAL A 309 -2.30 -8.18 3.50
CA VAL A 309 -2.23 -7.57 2.16
C VAL A 309 -3.33 -8.13 1.24
N LYS A 310 -3.53 -9.46 1.29
CA LYS A 310 -4.53 -10.16 0.47
C LYS A 310 -5.98 -9.76 0.77
N ASP A 311 -6.29 -9.42 2.02
CA ASP A 311 -7.66 -9.04 2.40
C ASP A 311 -8.00 -7.67 1.81
N TRP A 312 -7.04 -6.74 1.84
CA TRP A 312 -7.18 -5.43 1.20
C TRP A 312 -7.20 -5.54 -0.32
N GLN A 313 -6.31 -6.34 -0.90
CA GLN A 313 -6.31 -6.63 -2.33
C GLN A 313 -7.66 -7.18 -2.80
N ALA A 314 -8.23 -8.15 -2.09
CA ALA A 314 -9.53 -8.72 -2.45
C ALA A 314 -10.67 -7.68 -2.38
N SER A 315 -10.59 -6.72 -1.46
CA SER A 315 -11.54 -5.60 -1.38
C SER A 315 -11.43 -4.68 -2.60
N VAL A 316 -10.21 -4.30 -2.96
CA VAL A 316 -9.92 -3.49 -4.16
C VAL A 316 -10.39 -4.20 -5.43
N ASP A 317 -10.06 -5.48 -5.60
CA ASP A 317 -10.47 -6.29 -6.75
C ASP A 317 -12.00 -6.36 -6.88
N GLN A 318 -12.71 -6.52 -5.77
CA GLN A 318 -14.17 -6.54 -5.78
C GLN A 318 -14.75 -5.18 -6.18
N LYS A 319 -14.14 -4.06 -5.77
CA LYS A 319 -14.57 -2.71 -6.14
C LYS A 319 -14.28 -2.42 -7.63
N LEU A 320 -13.13 -2.85 -8.15
CA LEU A 320 -12.82 -2.79 -9.58
C LEU A 320 -13.82 -3.62 -10.39
N LYS A 321 -14.13 -4.83 -9.94
CA LYS A 321 -15.15 -5.67 -10.57
C LYS A 321 -16.51 -4.99 -10.59
N ASN A 322 -16.93 -4.35 -9.49
CA ASN A 322 -18.18 -3.59 -9.45
C ASN A 322 -18.22 -2.46 -10.49
N LEU A 323 -17.09 -1.76 -10.73
CA LEU A 323 -17.00 -0.73 -11.77
C LEU A 323 -17.17 -1.34 -13.18
N ALA A 324 -16.51 -2.47 -13.45
CA ALA A 324 -16.66 -3.18 -14.71
C ALA A 324 -18.11 -3.66 -14.94
N ASP A 325 -18.74 -4.22 -13.91
CA ASP A 325 -20.13 -4.67 -13.95
C ASP A 325 -21.08 -3.49 -14.22
N VAL A 326 -20.91 -2.37 -13.53
CA VAL A 326 -21.66 -1.13 -13.77
C VAL A 326 -21.50 -0.66 -15.22
N SER A 327 -20.28 -0.57 -15.72
CA SER A 327 -20.01 -0.20 -17.12
C SER A 327 -20.76 -1.12 -18.10
N SER A 328 -20.68 -2.44 -17.90
CA SER A 328 -21.32 -3.42 -18.76
C SER A 328 -22.85 -3.32 -18.77
N LEU A 329 -23.46 -3.13 -17.60
CA LEU A 329 -24.91 -3.01 -17.42
C LEU A 329 -25.45 -1.78 -18.16
N PHE A 330 -24.82 -0.63 -17.96
CA PHE A 330 -25.23 0.62 -18.60
C PHE A 330 -25.00 0.61 -20.12
N GLN A 331 -23.98 -0.11 -20.60
CA GLN A 331 -23.75 -0.31 -22.03
C GLN A 331 -24.84 -1.18 -22.67
N ALA A 332 -25.28 -2.25 -21.98
CA ALA A 332 -26.39 -3.09 -22.42
C ALA A 332 -27.71 -2.29 -22.52
N GLU A 333 -28.03 -1.48 -21.50
CA GLU A 333 -29.22 -0.61 -21.50
C GLU A 333 -29.20 0.42 -22.64
N THR A 334 -28.02 0.96 -22.96
CA THR A 334 -27.86 1.91 -24.08
C THR A 334 -28.12 1.23 -25.42
N ASN A 335 -27.66 -0.01 -25.59
CA ASN A 335 -27.93 -0.79 -26.79
C ASN A 335 -29.41 -1.16 -26.90
N GLU A 336 -30.07 -1.52 -25.79
CA GLU A 336 -31.51 -1.79 -25.77
C GLU A 336 -32.33 -0.56 -26.16
N LYS A 337 -32.02 0.63 -25.59
CA LYS A 337 -32.67 1.89 -25.98
C LYS A 337 -32.47 2.22 -27.46
N ARG A 338 -31.28 2.00 -28.01
CA ARG A 338 -31.02 2.18 -29.45
C ARG A 338 -31.86 1.21 -30.29
N ASN A 339 -32.00 -0.04 -29.85
CA ASN A 339 -32.83 -1.03 -30.54
C ASN A 339 -34.32 -0.66 -30.46
N GLN A 340 -34.83 -0.24 -29.29
CA GLN A 340 -36.21 0.26 -29.14
C GLN A 340 -36.47 1.51 -29.99
N LEU A 341 -35.50 2.41 -30.11
CA LEU A 341 -35.59 3.57 -31.00
C LEU A 341 -35.63 3.15 -32.47
N MET A 342 -34.77 2.21 -32.87
CA MET A 342 -34.79 1.62 -34.22
C MET A 342 -36.14 0.96 -34.50
N GLU A 343 -36.69 0.21 -33.55
CA GLU A 343 -38.03 -0.39 -33.65
C GLU A 343 -39.11 0.69 -33.79
N ALA A 344 -39.08 1.73 -32.96
CA ALA A 344 -40.02 2.84 -33.05
C ALA A 344 -39.92 3.57 -34.41
N ILE A 345 -38.71 3.79 -34.92
CA ILE A 345 -38.49 4.37 -36.27
C ILE A 345 -39.10 3.45 -37.34
N ILE A 346 -38.89 2.14 -37.26
CA ILE A 346 -39.47 1.17 -38.20
C ILE A 346 -41.01 1.18 -38.12
N ILE A 347 -41.59 1.17 -36.92
CA ILE A 347 -43.04 1.25 -36.70
C ILE A 347 -43.60 2.55 -37.29
N ILE A 348 -42.93 3.68 -37.07
CA ILE A 348 -43.34 4.99 -37.62
C ILE A 348 -43.27 4.98 -39.15
N LEU A 349 -42.19 4.45 -39.73
CA LEU A 349 -42.04 4.36 -41.20
C LEU A 349 -43.15 3.49 -41.82
N ILE A 350 -43.45 2.33 -41.22
CA ILE A 350 -44.55 1.45 -41.66
C ILE A 350 -45.89 2.17 -41.51
N ALA A 351 -46.13 2.86 -40.40
CA ALA A 351 -47.38 3.58 -40.18
C ALA A 351 -47.58 4.69 -41.23
N ILE A 352 -46.53 5.44 -41.57
CA ILE A 352 -46.57 6.48 -42.61
C ILE A 352 -46.90 5.89 -43.98
N GLU A 353 -46.42 4.70 -44.32
CA GLU A 353 -46.69 4.05 -45.61
C GLU A 353 -48.08 3.40 -45.66
N VAL A 354 -48.47 2.69 -44.60
CA VAL A 354 -49.68 1.86 -44.56
C VAL A 354 -50.94 2.67 -44.31
N VAL A 355 -50.89 3.72 -43.48
CA VAL A 355 -52.08 4.52 -43.13
C VAL A 355 -52.71 5.20 -44.36
N PRO A 356 -51.96 5.86 -45.27
CA PRO A 356 -52.52 6.43 -46.51
C PRO A 356 -53.12 5.36 -47.42
N LEU A 357 -52.44 4.22 -47.60
CA LEU A 357 -52.91 3.10 -48.41
C LEU A 357 -54.23 2.51 -47.88
N LEU A 358 -54.37 2.38 -46.56
CA LEU A 358 -55.61 1.93 -45.94
C LEU A 358 -56.70 3.01 -46.00
N TRP A 359 -56.34 4.27 -45.81
CA TRP A 359 -57.27 5.39 -45.93
C TRP A 359 -57.87 5.47 -47.32
N ASP A 360 -57.08 5.38 -48.38
CA ASP A 360 -57.56 5.38 -49.77
C ASP A 360 -58.47 4.19 -50.07
N LYS A 361 -58.23 3.04 -49.43
CA LYS A 361 -59.02 1.81 -49.62
C LYS A 361 -60.34 1.82 -48.84
N PHE A 362 -60.41 2.47 -47.67
CA PHE A 362 -61.59 2.52 -46.81
C PHE A 362 -62.40 3.84 -46.90
N SER A 363 -61.80 4.92 -47.39
CA SER A 363 -62.46 6.20 -47.71
C SER A 363 -63.78 6.04 -48.48
N PRO A 364 -63.90 5.18 -49.52
CA PRO A 364 -65.18 4.99 -50.23
C PRO A 364 -66.29 4.29 -49.42
N TYR A 365 -66.00 3.73 -48.25
CA TYR A 365 -67.00 3.11 -47.36
C TYR A 365 -67.49 4.03 -46.23
N PHE A 366 -66.74 5.10 -45.89
CA PHE A 366 -67.09 6.05 -44.83
C PHE A 366 -67.78 7.33 -45.32
N LEU A 367 -67.69 7.65 -46.62
CA LEU A 367 -68.29 8.85 -47.24
C LEU A 367 -69.65 8.59 -47.92
N LYS A 368 -70.42 7.60 -47.46
CA LYS A 368 -71.78 7.32 -47.97
C LYS A 368 -72.87 7.68 -46.97
#